data_AF-A0A959SAE9-F1
#
_entry.id   AF-A0A959SAE9-F1
#
_cell.length_a   1.000
_cell.length_b   1.000
_cell.length_c   1.000
_cell.angle_alpha   90.00
_cell.angle_beta   90.00
_cell.angle_gamma   90.00
#
_symmetry.space_group_name_H-M   'P 1'
#
loop_
_entity.id
_entity.type
_entity.pdbx_description
1 polymer ?
#
loop_
_entity_poly.entity_id
_entity_poly.type
_entity_poly.pdbx_seq_one_letter_code
_entity_poly.pdbx_strand_id
1 'polypeptide(L)'
;IKAQIETTTSDYDKEKLQERLAKLAGGVAVLYIGAATEVEMKEKKDRVDDALHATRAAVEEGIVPGGGVAYIRAQKALDKMEGGNNDETTGIGIVRRAIEEPLRQIVANAGLEGSIVVQKVRDGKADFGFNARTEEYENLLSAGVIDPTKVTRVALENAASIASMLLTTECVISEEKEEKAAGGHGHPDMGGMGGMM
;
A
#
# COMPACT_ATOMS: atom_id res chain seq x y z
N ILE A 1 -37.78 -1.97 11.04
CA ILE A 1 -36.91 -2.27 9.88
C ILE A 1 -37.40 -3.47 9.08
N LYS A 2 -37.47 -4.70 9.61
CA LYS A 2 -38.01 -5.86 8.83
C LYS A 2 -39.41 -5.58 8.25
N ALA A 3 -40.35 -5.13 9.10
CA ALA A 3 -41.69 -4.73 8.64
C ALA A 3 -41.68 -3.55 7.64
N GLN A 4 -40.71 -2.63 7.72
CA GLN A 4 -40.60 -1.48 6.82
C GLN A 4 -40.04 -1.87 5.43
N ILE A 5 -39.21 -2.92 5.38
CA ILE A 5 -38.69 -3.50 4.13
C ILE A 5 -39.81 -4.21 3.34
N GLU A 6 -40.77 -4.81 4.04
CA GLU A 6 -41.92 -5.50 3.41
C GLU A 6 -42.98 -4.52 2.89
N THR A 7 -43.11 -3.35 3.52
CA THR A 7 -44.10 -2.34 3.13
C THR A 7 -43.60 -1.30 2.12
N THR A 8 -42.29 -1.19 1.90
CA THR A 8 -41.75 -0.21 0.97
C THR A 8 -41.89 -0.69 -0.48
N THR A 9 -42.31 0.22 -1.36
CA THR A 9 -42.41 -0.01 -2.82
C THR A 9 -41.21 0.56 -3.58
N SER A 10 -40.33 1.28 -2.90
CA SER A 10 -39.12 1.89 -3.45
C SER A 10 -37.93 0.95 -3.25
N ASP A 11 -37.32 0.52 -4.36
CA ASP A 11 -36.14 -0.34 -4.34
C ASP A 11 -34.95 0.33 -3.65
N TYR A 12 -34.78 1.65 -3.83
CA TYR A 12 -33.77 2.45 -3.16
C TYR A 12 -33.91 2.41 -1.64
N ASP A 13 -35.14 2.59 -1.14
CA ASP A 13 -35.40 2.57 0.31
C ASP A 13 -35.26 1.16 0.88
N LYS A 14 -35.62 0.13 0.09
CA LYS A 14 -35.46 -1.28 0.46
C LYS A 14 -33.98 -1.61 0.68
N GLU A 15 -33.11 -1.19 -0.22
CA GLU A 15 -31.65 -1.40 -0.13
C GLU A 15 -31.08 -0.69 1.11
N LYS A 16 -31.44 0.57 1.34
CA LYS A 16 -30.97 1.33 2.53
C LYS A 16 -31.48 0.75 3.84
N LEU A 17 -32.71 0.26 3.89
CA LEU A 17 -33.23 -0.42 5.08
C LEU A 17 -32.56 -1.77 5.32
N GLN A 18 -32.20 -2.51 4.26
CA GLN A 18 -31.43 -3.75 4.35
C GLN A 18 -30.00 -3.50 4.86
N GLU A 19 -29.29 -2.49 4.36
CA GLU A 19 -27.97 -2.10 4.87
C GLU A 19 -28.01 -1.80 6.38
N ARG A 20 -29.03 -1.06 6.82
CA ARG A 20 -29.22 -0.73 8.25
C ARG A 20 -29.57 -1.96 9.09
N LEU A 21 -30.41 -2.85 8.56
CA LEU A 21 -30.74 -4.12 9.22
C LEU A 21 -29.48 -4.98 9.39
N ALA A 22 -28.65 -5.06 8.35
CA ALA A 22 -27.40 -5.81 8.37
C ALA A 22 -26.43 -5.27 9.43
N LYS A 23 -26.29 -3.95 9.55
CA LYS A 23 -25.46 -3.33 10.61
C LYS A 23 -25.95 -3.62 12.02
N LEU A 24 -27.27 -3.68 12.23
CA LEU A 24 -27.86 -3.97 13.55
C LEU A 24 -27.85 -5.46 13.90
N ALA A 25 -28.06 -6.33 12.93
CA ALA A 25 -28.12 -7.78 13.13
C ALA A 25 -26.74 -8.45 13.08
N GLY A 26 -25.76 -7.84 12.40
CA GLY A 26 -24.44 -8.43 12.13
C GLY A 26 -23.51 -8.50 13.34
N GLY A 27 -23.76 -7.71 14.39
CA GLY A 27 -22.91 -7.68 15.58
C GLY A 27 -21.48 -7.18 15.30
N VAL A 28 -20.59 -7.35 16.29
CA VAL A 28 -19.17 -6.99 16.18
C VAL A 28 -18.33 -8.16 16.68
N ALA A 29 -17.47 -8.69 15.82
CA ALA A 29 -16.47 -9.68 16.21
C ALA A 29 -15.27 -8.97 16.86
N VAL A 30 -14.89 -9.41 18.05
CA VAL A 30 -13.73 -8.88 18.80
C VAL A 30 -12.64 -9.95 18.84
N LEU A 31 -11.44 -9.61 18.37
CA LEU A 31 -10.27 -10.48 18.41
C LEU A 31 -9.42 -10.16 19.64
N TYR A 32 -9.27 -11.14 20.54
CA TYR A 32 -8.42 -11.00 21.74
C TYR A 32 -7.03 -11.57 21.45
N ILE A 33 -6.01 -10.71 21.49
CA ILE A 33 -4.62 -11.07 21.18
C ILE A 33 -3.83 -11.27 22.47
N GLY A 34 -3.26 -12.46 22.64
CA GLY A 34 -2.44 -12.82 23.80
C GLY A 34 -0.96 -12.96 23.46
N ALA A 35 -0.09 -12.53 24.37
CA ALA A 35 1.36 -12.76 24.31
C ALA A 35 1.97 -12.88 25.72
N ALA A 36 3.24 -13.27 25.79
CA ALA A 36 3.94 -13.45 27.06
C ALA A 36 4.36 -12.12 27.69
N THR A 37 4.62 -11.10 26.87
CA THR A 37 4.96 -9.74 27.32
C THR A 37 4.09 -8.69 26.61
N GLU A 38 4.01 -7.49 27.19
CA GLU A 38 3.22 -6.38 26.61
C GLU A 38 3.78 -5.94 25.24
N VAL A 39 5.10 -5.95 25.09
CA VAL A 39 5.78 -5.56 23.84
C VAL A 39 5.41 -6.53 22.71
N GLU A 40 5.46 -7.83 22.98
CA GLU A 40 5.04 -8.86 22.01
C GLU A 40 3.54 -8.82 21.73
N MET A 41 2.71 -8.46 22.73
CA MET A 41 1.27 -8.35 22.54
C MET A 41 0.96 -7.22 21.56
N LYS A 42 1.62 -6.07 21.70
CA LYS A 42 1.49 -4.94 20.78
C LYS A 42 1.93 -5.32 19.36
N GLU A 43 3.10 -5.94 19.21
CA GLU A 43 3.59 -6.38 17.89
C GLU A 43 2.65 -7.40 17.23
N LYS A 44 2.18 -8.41 17.97
CA LYS A 44 1.22 -9.39 17.44
C LYS A 44 -0.12 -8.76 17.11
N LYS A 45 -0.57 -7.80 17.90
CA LYS A 45 -1.82 -7.08 17.63
C LYS A 45 -1.70 -6.34 16.31
N ASP A 46 -0.64 -5.57 16.10
CA ASP A 46 -0.40 -4.84 14.86
C ASP A 46 -0.35 -5.80 13.66
N ARG A 47 0.33 -6.94 13.81
CA ARG A 47 0.39 -7.98 12.77
C ARG A 47 -0.98 -8.61 12.45
N VAL A 48 -1.84 -8.80 13.45
CA VAL A 48 -3.21 -9.31 13.23
C VAL A 48 -4.08 -8.26 12.58
N ASP A 49 -3.94 -7.00 12.96
CA ASP A 49 -4.63 -5.89 12.32
C ASP A 49 -4.23 -5.80 10.84
N ASP A 50 -2.94 -5.89 10.51
CA ASP A 50 -2.45 -5.93 9.13
C ASP A 50 -3.02 -7.10 8.33
N ALA A 51 -2.97 -8.32 8.90
CA ALA A 51 -3.50 -9.52 8.26
C ALA A 51 -5.02 -9.44 8.02
N LEU A 52 -5.77 -8.84 8.95
CA LEU A 52 -7.21 -8.63 8.82
C LEU A 52 -7.52 -7.69 7.66
N HIS A 53 -6.79 -6.57 7.54
CA HIS A 53 -6.98 -5.62 6.44
C HIS A 53 -6.61 -6.22 5.10
N ALA A 54 -5.49 -6.96 5.01
CA ALA A 54 -5.08 -7.66 3.80
C ALA A 54 -6.13 -8.70 3.35
N THR A 55 -6.66 -9.48 4.31
CA THR A 55 -7.68 -10.50 4.02
C THR A 55 -8.99 -9.85 3.56
N ARG A 56 -9.42 -8.74 4.16
CA ARG A 56 -10.60 -7.99 3.69
C ARG A 56 -10.41 -7.49 2.27
N ALA A 57 -9.26 -6.91 1.96
CA ALA A 57 -8.94 -6.45 0.61
C ALA A 57 -8.92 -7.61 -0.41
N ALA A 58 -8.41 -8.78 0.00
CA ALA A 58 -8.39 -9.98 -0.83
C ALA A 58 -9.80 -10.55 -1.09
N VAL A 59 -10.71 -10.46 -0.12
CA VAL A 59 -12.11 -10.88 -0.29
C VAL A 59 -12.88 -9.95 -1.23
N GLU A 60 -12.56 -8.65 -1.22
CA GLU A 60 -13.24 -7.65 -2.05
C GLU A 60 -12.87 -7.73 -3.54
N GLU A 61 -11.57 -7.79 -3.88
CA GLU A 61 -11.08 -7.72 -5.27
C GLU A 61 -10.27 -8.96 -5.71
N GLY A 62 -10.18 -10.00 -4.87
CA GLY A 62 -9.39 -11.20 -5.13
C GLY A 62 -7.90 -11.03 -4.84
N ILE A 63 -7.12 -11.99 -5.34
CA ILE A 63 -5.66 -12.07 -5.16
C ILE A 63 -4.95 -12.22 -6.51
N VAL A 64 -3.69 -11.78 -6.54
CA VAL A 64 -2.78 -11.91 -7.68
C VAL A 64 -1.43 -12.49 -7.23
N PRO A 65 -0.61 -13.01 -8.17
CA PRO A 65 0.76 -13.42 -7.87
C PRO A 65 1.56 -12.23 -7.31
N GLY A 66 2.11 -12.40 -6.12
CA GLY A 66 2.83 -11.34 -5.43
C GLY A 66 4.24 -11.10 -5.97
N GLY A 67 5.09 -10.48 -5.15
CA GLY A 67 6.50 -10.27 -5.49
C GLY A 67 6.71 -9.36 -6.72
N GLY A 68 5.74 -8.52 -7.05
CA GLY A 68 5.78 -7.66 -8.24
C GLY A 68 5.53 -8.37 -9.58
N VAL A 69 5.24 -9.67 -9.59
CA VAL A 69 4.99 -10.42 -10.84
C VAL A 69 3.71 -9.94 -11.53
N ALA A 70 2.66 -9.63 -10.78
CA ALA A 70 1.41 -9.08 -11.33
C ALA A 70 1.66 -7.85 -12.23
N TYR A 71 2.56 -6.96 -11.83
CA TYR A 71 2.93 -5.78 -12.62
C TYR A 71 3.66 -6.15 -13.93
N ILE A 72 4.61 -7.09 -13.88
CA ILE A 72 5.30 -7.60 -15.07
C ILE A 72 4.30 -8.20 -16.06
N ARG A 73 3.27 -8.91 -15.57
CA ARG A 73 2.22 -9.48 -16.41
C ARG A 73 1.34 -8.39 -17.04
N ALA A 74 1.04 -7.33 -16.28
CA ALA A 74 0.26 -6.20 -16.75
C ALA A 74 0.94 -5.41 -17.87
N GLN A 75 2.27 -5.49 -18.03
CA GLN A 75 3.01 -4.84 -19.13
C GLN A 75 2.45 -5.19 -20.52
N LYS A 76 1.94 -6.42 -20.70
CA LYS A 76 1.39 -6.87 -21.99
C LYS A 76 0.19 -6.02 -22.46
N ALA A 77 -0.56 -5.44 -21.53
CA ALA A 77 -1.66 -4.54 -21.85
C ALA A 77 -1.16 -3.24 -22.53
N LEU A 78 0.09 -2.85 -22.26
CA LEU A 78 0.71 -1.65 -22.81
C LEU A 78 1.33 -1.88 -24.20
N ASP A 79 1.44 -3.13 -24.69
CA ASP A 79 2.13 -3.46 -25.96
C ASP A 79 1.43 -2.90 -27.20
N LYS A 80 0.13 -2.64 -27.09
CA LYS A 80 -0.71 -2.13 -28.18
C LYS A 80 -1.19 -0.70 -27.92
N MET A 81 -0.64 -0.04 -26.91
CA MET A 81 -1.09 1.29 -26.50
C MET A 81 -0.17 2.35 -27.11
N GLU A 82 -0.76 3.26 -27.86
CA GLU A 82 -0.09 4.43 -28.43
C GLU A 82 -0.80 5.69 -27.95
N GLY A 83 -0.04 6.72 -27.61
CA GLY A 83 -0.58 8.01 -27.20
C GLY A 83 -1.11 8.81 -28.40
N GLY A 84 -1.88 9.87 -28.12
CA GLY A 84 -2.30 10.82 -29.16
C GLY A 84 -1.15 11.63 -29.76
N ASN A 85 0.01 11.63 -29.11
CA ASN A 85 1.26 12.25 -29.56
C ASN A 85 2.50 11.49 -29.02
N ASN A 86 3.68 11.95 -29.41
CA ASN A 86 4.96 11.34 -29.01
C ASN A 86 5.25 11.48 -27.50
N ASP A 87 4.79 12.55 -26.87
CA ASP A 87 5.03 12.81 -25.44
C ASP A 87 4.19 11.86 -24.57
N GLU A 88 2.92 11.65 -24.94
CA GLU A 88 2.05 10.66 -24.32
C GLU A 88 2.60 9.23 -24.50
N THR A 89 3.13 8.92 -25.68
CA THR A 89 3.78 7.62 -25.94
C THR A 89 5.03 7.43 -25.08
N THR A 90 5.79 8.50 -24.84
CA THR A 90 6.92 8.49 -23.90
C THR A 90 6.43 8.25 -22.47
N GLY A 91 5.31 8.86 -22.06
CA GLY A 91 4.65 8.62 -20.77
C GLY A 91 4.26 7.16 -20.55
N ILE A 92 3.69 6.51 -21.56
CA ILE A 92 3.39 5.06 -21.53
C ILE A 92 4.67 4.25 -21.31
N GLY A 93 5.77 4.63 -21.98
CA GLY A 93 7.10 4.04 -21.79
C GLY A 93 7.64 4.18 -20.37
N ILE A 94 7.41 5.33 -19.73
CA ILE A 94 7.81 5.57 -18.32
C ILE A 94 7.05 4.62 -17.39
N VAL A 95 5.72 4.51 -17.54
CA VAL A 95 4.91 3.59 -16.72
C VAL A 95 5.35 2.15 -16.94
N ARG A 96 5.55 1.73 -18.19
CA ARG A 96 6.03 0.37 -18.53
C ARG A 96 7.31 0.03 -17.77
N ARG A 97 8.26 0.95 -17.68
CA ARG A 97 9.51 0.74 -16.96
C ARG A 97 9.31 0.76 -15.44
N ALA A 98 8.55 1.73 -14.93
CA ALA A 98 8.35 1.92 -13.49
C ALA A 98 7.70 0.71 -12.81
N ILE A 99 6.77 0.03 -13.48
CA ILE A 99 6.08 -1.13 -12.92
C ILE A 99 6.97 -2.39 -12.77
N GLU A 100 8.20 -2.37 -13.30
CA GLU A 100 9.21 -3.43 -13.03
C GLU A 100 10.00 -3.19 -11.75
N GLU A 101 10.06 -1.95 -11.29
CA GLU A 101 10.91 -1.54 -10.15
C GLU A 101 10.57 -2.27 -8.84
N PRO A 102 9.29 -2.57 -8.51
CA PRO A 102 8.98 -3.35 -7.30
C PRO A 102 9.69 -4.72 -7.27
N LEU A 103 9.66 -5.47 -8.38
CA LEU A 103 10.36 -6.76 -8.47
C LEU A 103 11.88 -6.57 -8.43
N ARG A 104 12.42 -5.56 -9.14
CA ARG A 104 13.85 -5.25 -9.11
C ARG A 104 14.34 -4.93 -7.70
N GLN A 105 13.57 -4.15 -6.94
CA GLN A 105 13.92 -3.77 -5.58
C GLN A 105 13.89 -4.96 -4.63
N ILE A 106 12.89 -5.84 -4.74
CA ILE A 106 12.82 -7.08 -3.95
C ILE A 106 14.06 -7.95 -4.21
N VAL A 107 14.43 -8.12 -5.48
CA VAL A 107 15.61 -8.92 -5.88
C VAL A 107 16.91 -8.26 -5.42
N ALA A 108 17.03 -6.94 -5.53
CA ALA A 108 18.19 -6.20 -5.05
C ALA A 108 18.36 -6.32 -3.52
N ASN A 109 17.26 -6.31 -2.76
CA ASN A 109 17.28 -6.54 -1.32
C ASN A 109 17.73 -7.97 -0.95
N ALA A 110 17.54 -8.94 -1.86
CA ALA A 110 18.08 -10.29 -1.74
C ALA A 110 19.55 -10.41 -2.22
N GLY A 111 20.18 -9.31 -2.66
CA GLY A 111 21.58 -9.31 -3.13
C GLY A 111 21.77 -9.90 -4.54
N LEU A 112 20.70 -10.04 -5.31
CA LEU A 112 20.72 -10.64 -6.64
C LEU A 112 20.53 -9.60 -7.75
N GLU A 113 20.81 -9.98 -8.99
CA GLU A 113 20.69 -9.08 -10.14
C GLU A 113 19.25 -8.99 -10.67
N GLY A 114 18.57 -7.88 -10.36
CA GLY A 114 17.17 -7.63 -10.73
C GLY A 114 16.86 -7.76 -12.22
N SER A 115 17.79 -7.34 -13.11
CA SER A 115 17.58 -7.39 -14.56
C SER A 115 17.42 -8.83 -15.08
N ILE A 116 18.21 -9.78 -14.55
CA ILE A 116 18.13 -11.20 -14.95
C ILE A 116 16.81 -11.80 -14.47
N VAL A 117 16.41 -11.51 -13.24
CA VAL A 117 15.18 -12.04 -12.66
C VAL A 117 13.96 -11.50 -13.39
N VAL A 118 13.89 -10.18 -13.64
CA VAL A 118 12.78 -9.56 -14.36
C VAL A 118 12.64 -10.14 -15.75
N GLN A 119 13.75 -10.34 -16.46
CA GLN A 119 13.70 -10.93 -17.80
C GLN A 119 13.19 -12.37 -17.77
N LYS A 120 13.69 -13.22 -16.85
CA LYS A 120 13.19 -14.59 -16.68
C LYS A 120 11.70 -14.63 -16.30
N VAL A 121 11.27 -13.75 -15.40
CA VAL A 121 9.86 -13.64 -15.02
C VAL A 121 9.04 -13.22 -16.23
N ARG A 122 9.49 -12.26 -17.05
CA ARG A 122 8.81 -11.81 -18.27
C ARG A 122 8.62 -12.93 -19.29
N ASP A 123 9.62 -13.78 -19.47
CA ASP A 123 9.57 -14.92 -20.40
C ASP A 123 8.63 -16.03 -19.91
N GLY A 124 8.38 -16.07 -18.60
CA GLY A 124 7.39 -16.94 -17.97
C GLY A 124 5.93 -16.58 -18.28
N LYS A 125 5.01 -17.38 -17.71
CA LYS A 125 3.55 -17.22 -17.90
C LYS A 125 2.81 -17.29 -16.58
N ALA A 126 1.65 -16.65 -16.53
CA ALA A 126 0.74 -16.66 -15.39
C ALA A 126 1.50 -16.40 -14.07
N ASP A 127 1.42 -17.32 -13.13
CA ASP A 127 1.91 -17.16 -11.76
C ASP A 127 3.37 -17.57 -11.57
N PHE A 128 4.06 -17.93 -12.66
CA PHE A 128 5.50 -18.18 -12.60
C PHE A 128 6.24 -16.91 -12.21
N GLY A 129 7.04 -16.99 -11.16
CA GLY A 129 7.75 -15.87 -10.58
C GLY A 129 9.03 -16.28 -9.88
N PHE A 130 9.66 -15.31 -9.23
CA PHE A 130 10.84 -15.52 -8.40
C PHE A 130 10.46 -15.33 -6.94
N ASN A 131 10.66 -16.36 -6.11
CA ASN A 131 10.43 -16.29 -4.69
C ASN A 131 11.72 -15.83 -3.99
N ALA A 132 11.78 -14.57 -3.58
CA ALA A 132 12.96 -14.01 -2.90
C ALA A 132 13.21 -14.59 -1.50
N ARG A 133 12.26 -15.34 -0.91
CA ARG A 133 12.46 -16.02 0.38
C ARG A 133 13.30 -17.29 0.23
N THR A 134 13.11 -18.02 -0.86
CA THR A 134 13.82 -19.29 -1.14
C THR A 134 14.87 -19.15 -2.23
N GLU A 135 14.88 -18.02 -2.95
CA GLU A 135 15.72 -17.74 -4.11
C GLU A 135 15.46 -18.69 -5.31
N GLU A 136 14.24 -19.22 -5.41
CA GLU A 136 13.85 -20.17 -6.45
C GLU A 136 12.78 -19.59 -7.40
N TYR A 137 12.75 -20.12 -8.63
CA TYR A 137 11.70 -19.81 -9.59
C TYR A 137 10.59 -20.86 -9.51
N GLU A 138 9.38 -20.43 -9.16
CA GLU A 138 8.27 -21.33 -8.90
C GLU A 138 6.91 -20.67 -9.18
N ASN A 139 5.83 -21.41 -8.95
CA ASN A 139 4.47 -20.86 -8.98
C ASN A 139 4.19 -20.12 -7.67
N LEU A 140 4.10 -18.79 -7.74
CA LEU A 140 4.00 -17.95 -6.54
C LEU A 140 2.69 -18.14 -5.78
N LEU A 141 1.58 -18.44 -6.47
CA LEU A 141 0.31 -18.74 -5.80
C LEU A 141 0.43 -20.02 -4.96
N SER A 142 1.07 -21.06 -5.51
CA SER A 142 1.29 -22.33 -4.82
C SER A 142 2.29 -22.21 -3.67
N ALA A 143 3.28 -21.33 -3.81
CA ALA A 143 4.24 -21.00 -2.76
C ALA A 143 3.66 -20.08 -1.65
N GLY A 144 2.43 -19.57 -1.82
CA GLY A 144 1.78 -18.66 -0.88
C GLY A 144 2.30 -17.21 -0.95
N VAL A 145 3.00 -16.84 -2.01
CA VAL A 145 3.45 -15.47 -2.29
C VAL A 145 2.34 -14.77 -3.09
N ILE A 146 1.38 -14.21 -2.36
CA ILE A 146 0.17 -13.60 -2.92
C ILE A 146 0.03 -12.16 -2.45
N ASP A 147 -0.50 -11.31 -3.32
CA ASP A 147 -0.88 -9.94 -2.98
C ASP A 147 -2.39 -9.75 -3.23
N PRO A 148 -3.13 -9.04 -2.36
CA PRO A 148 -4.51 -8.65 -2.68
C PRO A 148 -4.55 -7.74 -3.91
N THR A 149 -5.44 -8.03 -4.87
CA THR A 149 -5.55 -7.25 -6.13
C THR A 149 -5.72 -5.75 -5.85
N LYS A 150 -6.55 -5.43 -4.86
CA LYS A 150 -6.82 -4.04 -4.43
C LYS A 150 -5.54 -3.32 -4.02
N VAL A 151 -4.63 -3.99 -3.30
CA VAL A 151 -3.39 -3.39 -2.83
C VAL A 151 -2.48 -3.06 -4.01
N THR A 152 -2.29 -4.01 -4.93
CA THR A 152 -1.49 -3.82 -6.14
C THR A 152 -2.06 -2.70 -7.02
N ARG A 153 -3.38 -2.66 -7.22
CA ARG A 153 -4.04 -1.62 -8.02
C ARG A 153 -3.91 -0.23 -7.39
N VAL A 154 -4.27 -0.10 -6.11
CA VAL A 154 -4.26 1.18 -5.39
C VAL A 154 -2.84 1.72 -5.24
N ALA A 155 -1.84 0.86 -5.05
CA ALA A 155 -0.44 1.28 -4.99
C ALA A 155 0.00 1.96 -6.31
N LEU A 156 -0.34 1.37 -7.46
CA LEU A 156 -0.03 1.94 -8.76
C LEU A 156 -0.80 3.25 -9.02
N GLU A 157 -2.11 3.26 -8.76
CA GLU A 157 -2.96 4.45 -8.95
C GLU A 157 -2.47 5.64 -8.11
N ASN A 158 -2.17 5.42 -6.83
CA ASN A 158 -1.68 6.46 -5.94
C ASN A 158 -0.29 6.96 -6.36
N ALA A 159 0.61 6.05 -6.74
CA ALA A 159 1.94 6.42 -7.22
C ALA A 159 1.85 7.27 -8.50
N ALA A 160 1.02 6.87 -9.46
CA ALA A 160 0.78 7.62 -10.69
C ALA A 160 0.13 8.98 -10.44
N SER A 161 -0.79 9.06 -9.46
CA SER A 161 -1.43 10.31 -9.05
C SER A 161 -0.41 11.32 -8.51
N ILE A 162 0.44 10.91 -7.57
CA ILE A 162 1.48 11.79 -7.01
C ILE A 162 2.52 12.16 -8.07
N ALA A 163 2.97 11.20 -8.88
CA ALA A 163 3.93 11.46 -9.95
C ALA A 163 3.40 12.49 -10.95
N SER A 164 2.14 12.36 -11.37
CA SER A 164 1.49 13.32 -12.26
C SER A 164 1.43 14.71 -11.64
N MET A 165 1.00 14.82 -10.37
CA MET A 165 0.97 16.12 -9.67
C MET A 165 2.34 16.78 -9.63
N LEU A 166 3.39 16.02 -9.27
CA LEU A 166 4.75 16.54 -9.19
C LEU A 166 5.30 16.97 -10.57
N LEU A 167 5.07 16.18 -11.61
CA LEU A 167 5.54 16.48 -12.98
C LEU A 167 4.89 17.76 -13.55
N THR A 168 3.67 18.09 -13.13
CA THR A 168 2.96 19.31 -13.56
C THR A 168 3.11 20.49 -12.61
N THR A 169 3.92 20.36 -11.54
CA THR A 169 4.11 21.42 -10.56
C THR A 169 5.19 22.39 -11.03
N GLU A 170 4.79 23.62 -11.36
CA GLU A 170 5.70 24.68 -11.84
C GLU A 170 6.37 25.48 -10.71
N CYS A 171 5.77 25.53 -9.52
CA CYS A 171 6.26 26.34 -8.41
C CYS A 171 5.97 25.67 -7.06
N VAL A 172 6.94 25.75 -6.15
CA VAL A 172 6.84 25.29 -4.75
C VAL A 172 7.22 26.46 -3.85
N ILE A 173 6.36 26.78 -2.90
CA ILE A 173 6.62 27.79 -1.86
C ILE A 173 6.85 27.06 -0.54
N SER A 174 7.95 27.39 0.13
CA SER A 174 8.27 26.90 1.47
C SER A 174 8.47 28.08 2.40
N GLU A 175 8.16 27.90 3.68
CA GLU A 175 8.58 28.82 4.72
C GLU A 175 10.11 28.87 4.79
N GLU A 176 10.65 30.06 5.02
CA GLU A 176 12.06 30.23 5.31
C GLU A 176 12.37 29.58 6.65
N LYS A 177 13.50 28.87 6.75
CA LYS A 177 13.92 28.30 8.02
C LYS A 177 14.20 29.44 8.99
N GLU A 178 13.36 29.58 10.00
CA GLU A 178 13.67 30.45 11.13
C GLU A 178 14.98 29.97 11.77
N GLU A 179 15.99 30.83 11.81
CA GLU A 179 17.10 30.65 12.73
C GLU A 179 16.52 30.74 14.14
N LYS A 180 16.22 29.58 14.75
CA LYS A 180 16.09 29.53 16.20
C LYS A 180 17.40 30.05 16.75
N ALA A 181 17.38 31.28 17.28
CA ALA A 181 18.49 31.84 18.01
C ALA A 181 18.99 30.75 18.95
N ALA A 182 20.21 30.27 18.70
CA ALA A 182 20.88 29.32 19.57
C ALA A 182 20.70 29.86 20.98
N GLY A 183 19.95 29.12 21.80
CA GLY A 183 19.50 29.59 23.10
C GLY A 183 20.67 30.22 23.81
N GLY A 184 20.55 31.53 24.08
CA GLY A 184 21.58 32.32 24.71
C GLY A 184 22.05 31.61 25.96
N HIS A 185 23.19 30.94 25.86
CA HIS A 185 24.00 30.58 27.01
C HIS A 185 24.51 31.90 27.57
N GLY A 186 23.78 32.43 28.53
CA GLY A 186 24.02 33.75 29.07
C GLY A 186 23.12 34.09 30.25
N HIS A 187 22.88 33.14 31.15
CA HIS A 187 22.57 33.51 32.53
C HIS A 187 23.85 33.35 33.37
N PRO A 188 24.62 34.42 33.59
CA PRO A 188 25.52 34.51 34.72
C PRO A 188 24.69 35.00 35.92
N ASP A 189 24.46 34.12 36.90
CA ASP A 189 24.80 34.38 38.31
C ASP A 189 24.17 33.31 39.22
N MET A 190 24.97 32.27 39.49
CA MET A 190 24.96 31.60 40.79
C MET A 190 25.70 32.53 41.75
N GLY A 191 24.99 33.24 42.64
CA GLY A 191 25.68 34.15 43.54
C GLY A 191 24.85 34.87 44.61
N GLY A 192 24.40 34.13 45.63
CA GLY A 192 24.49 34.62 47.01
C GLY A 192 23.29 35.32 47.65
N MET A 193 23.07 34.96 48.93
CA MET A 193 22.32 35.66 49.98
C MET A 193 20.84 35.96 49.71
N GLY A 194 19.88 35.61 50.55
CA GLY A 194 19.91 35.56 52.01
C GLY A 194 18.71 36.36 52.53
N GLY A 195 17.73 35.66 53.10
CA GLY A 195 16.70 36.10 54.06
C GLY A 195 15.97 37.44 53.90
N MET A 196 14.64 37.39 53.85
CA MET A 196 13.77 38.08 54.82
C MET A 196 12.30 37.69 54.62
N MET A 197 11.70 37.27 55.76
CA MET A 197 10.29 37.33 56.19
C MET A 197 9.18 37.25 55.15
#